data_AF-J5SXU3-F1
#
_entry.id   AF-J5SXU3-F1
#
_cell.length_a   1.000
_cell.length_b   1.000
_cell.length_c   1.000
_cell.angle_alpha   90.00
_cell.angle_beta   90.00
_cell.angle_gamma   90.00
#
_symmetry.space_group_name_H-M   'P 1'
#
loop_
_entity.id
_entity.type
_entity.pdbx_description
1 polymer ?
#
loop_
_entity_poly.entity_id
_entity_poly.type
_entity_poly.pdbx_seq_one_letter_code
_entity_poly.pdbx_strand_id
1 'polypeptide(L)'
;MARPSLRDTLLSALQTLPNAVPLDLVVLQSAPKRTTEIFPHAPSAAVRCVDREYLVVVSCGLPALPDDTGLSSNSNTVEGEKSASGTEGGKDSTNGGKVLAAAISAHVYTLPNSAAELVYISKVDSSGYASACGPLTRVLASSFISYFLEAPGTVAATLFARAQGQYLFPNSVEGGGKRVLGGLGLCGWWKRVFEDAASKVVEAKKGPVVKPRQVELSYLLPSYSAAEARGMLPAASALPAGVKWDYKPPFTHRILPGTSLATLIPSLPDDPKTRFLEELVDDALDKEPYAVRERRRSSQAKQPEDSKDENGEKSDANGEPKDDKEKERAKLSRKERETEAEEEERRKAYAALEKVPTDEFWERMGFRQECASGDVTGFFHVLVVPDPEGGDASSFVAAAEAQQLAAESKPDSKPESSDSSKPPASGKDAHTLPPALVERILTSMLNTDFGNRQLASSGTSFWTQATKSLVVDAIGEKGWDACFGAIAAKQGVQREQKRKEETVTMLQPRKKKK
;
A
#
# COMPACT_ATOMS: atom_id res chain seq x y z
N MET A 1 -25.41 15.91 -4.99
CA MET A 1 -24.69 16.09 -3.71
C MET A 1 -23.22 15.78 -3.95
N ALA A 2 -22.30 16.49 -3.30
CA ALA A 2 -20.87 16.17 -3.38
C ALA A 2 -20.60 14.79 -2.75
N ARG A 3 -19.64 14.03 -3.29
CA ARG A 3 -19.19 12.76 -2.73
C ARG A 3 -18.65 12.99 -1.31
N PRO A 4 -19.03 12.20 -0.30
CA PRO A 4 -18.50 12.35 1.06
C PRO A 4 -16.98 12.15 1.08
N SER A 5 -16.31 12.73 2.07
CA SER A 5 -14.87 12.52 2.25
C SER A 5 -14.57 11.06 2.61
N LEU A 6 -13.31 10.62 2.39
CA LEU A 6 -12.87 9.30 2.84
C LEU A 6 -13.07 9.13 4.35
N ARG A 7 -12.71 10.14 5.15
CA ARG A 7 -12.93 10.16 6.61
C ARG A 7 -14.40 9.89 6.95
N ASP A 8 -15.32 10.63 6.35
CA ASP A 8 -16.75 10.50 6.66
C ASP A 8 -17.32 9.15 6.25
N THR A 9 -16.88 8.64 5.10
CA THR A 9 -17.26 7.31 4.61
C THR A 9 -16.80 6.22 5.58
N LEU A 10 -15.56 6.30 6.04
CA LEU A 10 -15.01 5.36 7.01
C LEU A 10 -15.68 5.49 8.39
N LEU A 11 -15.91 6.71 8.89
CA LEU A 11 -16.65 6.93 10.14
C LEU A 11 -18.05 6.32 10.07
N SER A 12 -18.77 6.56 8.98
CA SER A 12 -20.11 5.98 8.77
C SER A 12 -20.08 4.46 8.80
N ALA A 13 -19.09 3.83 8.15
CA ALA A 13 -18.94 2.38 8.18
C ALA A 13 -18.58 1.86 9.58
N LEU A 14 -17.64 2.49 10.28
CA LEU A 14 -17.23 2.13 11.63
C LEU A 14 -18.36 2.32 12.66
N GLN A 15 -19.23 3.32 12.45
CA GLN A 15 -20.41 3.58 13.27
C GLN A 15 -21.39 2.41 13.24
N THR A 16 -21.31 1.47 12.29
CA THR A 16 -22.16 0.26 12.26
C THR A 16 -21.71 -0.82 13.24
N LEU A 17 -20.46 -0.78 13.70
CA LEU A 17 -19.88 -1.80 14.58
C LEU A 17 -20.52 -1.78 15.97
N PRO A 18 -20.65 -2.94 16.64
CA PRO A 18 -21.10 -2.99 18.03
C PRO A 18 -19.95 -2.63 18.99
N ASN A 19 -19.44 -1.40 18.92
CA ASN A 19 -18.31 -0.96 19.74
C ASN A 19 -18.73 -0.63 21.18
N ALA A 20 -18.23 -1.38 22.16
CA ALA A 20 -18.47 -1.12 23.58
C ALA A 20 -17.56 -0.03 24.17
N VAL A 21 -16.56 0.41 23.41
CA VAL A 21 -15.60 1.47 23.76
C VAL A 21 -15.61 2.55 22.68
N PRO A 22 -15.22 3.79 22.99
CA PRO A 22 -15.11 4.83 21.97
C PRO A 22 -14.01 4.47 20.96
N LEU A 23 -14.19 4.92 19.72
CA LEU A 23 -13.20 4.81 18.64
C LEU A 23 -12.83 6.22 18.18
N ASP A 24 -11.56 6.45 17.86
CA ASP A 24 -11.15 7.59 17.05
C ASP A 24 -10.61 7.10 15.71
N LEU A 25 -10.78 7.92 14.68
CA LEU A 25 -10.26 7.70 13.34
C LEU A 25 -9.41 8.90 12.94
N VAL A 26 -8.21 8.62 12.45
CA VAL A 26 -7.33 9.60 11.78
C VAL A 26 -7.12 9.13 10.34
N VAL A 27 -7.43 9.99 9.37
CA VAL A 27 -7.18 9.78 7.94
C VAL A 27 -6.22 10.85 7.44
N LEU A 28 -4.98 10.45 7.16
CA LEU A 28 -3.96 11.30 6.59
C LEU A 28 -3.76 10.95 5.11
N GLN A 29 -3.66 11.98 4.28
CA GLN A 29 -3.39 11.84 2.86
C GLN A 29 -2.25 12.77 2.45
N SER A 30 -1.34 12.29 1.61
CA SER A 30 -0.29 13.13 1.07
C SER A 30 -0.80 14.01 -0.08
N ALA A 31 -0.10 15.11 -0.31
CA ALA A 31 -0.24 15.93 -1.49
C ALA A 31 0.21 15.11 -2.72
N PRO A 32 -0.48 15.24 -3.86
CA PRO A 32 -0.19 14.46 -5.05
C PRO A 32 1.27 14.64 -5.49
N LYS A 33 2.01 13.53 -5.60
CA LYS A 33 3.41 13.50 -6.04
C LYS A 33 3.48 12.88 -7.43
N ARG A 34 4.08 13.59 -8.40
CA ARG A 34 4.34 13.00 -9.72
C ARG A 34 5.44 11.94 -9.60
N THR A 35 5.24 10.78 -10.23
CA THR A 35 6.21 9.68 -10.24
C THR A 35 6.19 8.96 -11.60
N THR A 36 7.34 8.40 -11.97
CA THR A 36 7.52 7.49 -13.11
C THR A 36 7.93 6.09 -12.64
N GLU A 37 8.03 5.87 -11.33
CA GLU A 37 8.58 4.68 -10.70
C GLU A 37 7.65 3.47 -10.77
N ILE A 38 6.37 3.68 -11.15
CA ILE A 38 5.38 2.60 -11.21
C ILE A 38 5.51 1.73 -12.47
N PHE A 39 6.06 2.28 -13.56
CA PHE A 39 6.44 1.51 -14.75
C PHE A 39 7.85 1.92 -15.19
N PRO A 40 8.87 1.60 -14.38
CA PRO A 40 10.23 2.15 -14.56
C PRO A 40 10.89 1.64 -15.85
N HIS A 41 10.42 0.50 -16.37
CA HIS A 41 10.95 -0.14 -17.57
C HIS A 41 10.09 0.09 -18.82
N ALA A 42 9.02 0.89 -18.74
CA ALA A 42 8.19 1.21 -19.90
C ALA A 42 9.01 1.92 -21.00
N PRO A 43 8.66 1.75 -22.29
CA PRO A 43 9.47 2.23 -23.40
C PRO A 43 9.55 3.77 -23.43
N SER A 44 8.49 4.45 -22.99
CA SER A 44 8.46 5.89 -22.80
C SER A 44 8.72 6.24 -21.33
N ALA A 45 9.71 7.10 -21.08
CA ALA A 45 9.97 7.71 -19.77
C ALA A 45 8.75 8.48 -19.21
N ALA A 46 7.80 8.81 -20.10
CA ALA A 46 6.70 9.71 -19.82
C ALA A 46 5.42 9.02 -19.31
N VAL A 47 5.49 7.76 -18.84
CA VAL A 47 4.39 7.17 -18.05
C VAL A 47 4.33 7.88 -16.69
N ARG A 48 3.80 9.09 -16.72
CA ARG A 48 3.67 9.97 -15.56
C ARG A 48 2.44 9.54 -14.80
N CYS A 49 2.64 9.13 -13.57
CA CYS A 49 1.58 8.84 -12.63
C CYS A 49 1.60 9.87 -11.51
N VAL A 50 0.46 10.02 -10.84
CA VAL A 50 0.36 10.81 -9.61
C VAL A 50 0.13 9.84 -8.48
N ASP A 51 1.08 9.77 -7.54
CA ASP A 51 0.98 9.00 -6.31
C ASP A 51 0.38 9.86 -5.20
N ARG A 52 -0.47 9.23 -4.38
CA ARG A 52 -1.00 9.73 -3.12
C ARG A 52 -0.91 8.63 -2.08
N GLU A 53 -0.24 8.93 -0.98
CA GLU A 53 -0.08 8.04 0.15
C GLU A 53 -1.21 8.28 1.15
N TYR A 54 -1.75 7.18 1.69
CA TYR A 54 -2.80 7.20 2.71
C TYR A 54 -2.32 6.45 3.94
N LEU A 55 -2.44 7.11 5.09
CA LEU A 55 -2.31 6.50 6.41
C LEU A 55 -3.64 6.65 7.16
N VAL A 56 -4.30 5.52 7.39
CA VAL A 56 -5.56 5.47 8.14
C VAL A 56 -5.29 4.74 9.44
N VAL A 57 -5.59 5.37 10.57
CA VAL A 57 -5.35 4.81 11.91
C VAL A 57 -6.61 4.92 12.74
N VAL A 58 -7.01 3.80 13.34
CA VAL A 58 -8.10 3.74 14.32
C VAL A 58 -7.49 3.54 15.70
N SER A 59 -7.92 4.34 16.68
CA SER A 59 -7.67 4.10 18.09
C SER A 59 -8.96 3.64 18.80
N CYS A 60 -8.83 2.93 19.91
CA CYS A 60 -9.97 2.57 20.75
C CYS A 60 -9.67 2.80 22.24
N GLY A 61 -10.72 3.04 23.03
CA GLY A 61 -10.61 3.05 24.48
C GLY A 61 -10.23 1.68 25.05
N LEU A 62 -9.38 1.65 26.07
CA LEU A 62 -9.06 0.45 26.82
C LEU A 62 -10.08 0.23 27.95
N PRO A 63 -10.69 -0.95 28.08
CA PRO A 63 -11.56 -1.28 29.22
C PRO A 63 -10.77 -1.16 30.53
N ALA A 64 -11.37 -0.65 31.61
CA ALA A 64 -10.71 -0.63 32.92
C ALA A 64 -10.15 -2.01 33.28
N LEU A 65 -8.95 -2.06 33.88
CA LEU A 65 -8.48 -3.31 34.48
C LEU A 65 -9.47 -3.70 35.58
N PRO A 66 -9.82 -4.99 35.74
CA PRO A 66 -10.49 -5.43 36.95
C PRO A 66 -9.61 -5.01 38.13
N ASP A 67 -10.16 -4.25 39.08
CA ASP A 67 -9.44 -3.90 40.29
C ASP A 67 -8.95 -5.19 40.96
N ASP A 68 -7.65 -5.27 41.20
CA ASP A 68 -7.06 -6.32 42.04
C ASP A 68 -7.34 -5.98 43.52
N THR A 69 -8.63 -5.84 43.87
CA THR A 69 -9.07 -5.73 45.27
C THR A 69 -9.09 -7.14 45.85
N GLY A 70 -7.90 -7.64 46.14
CA GLY A 70 -7.70 -9.00 46.58
C GLY A 70 -6.55 -9.22 47.55
N LEU A 71 -5.88 -8.20 48.09
CA LEU A 71 -5.01 -8.31 49.28
C LEU A 71 -4.81 -6.94 49.94
N SER A 72 -5.60 -6.66 50.98
CA SER A 72 -5.27 -5.58 51.92
C SER A 72 -4.10 -6.02 52.80
N SER A 73 -2.88 -5.58 52.48
CA SER A 73 -1.81 -5.54 53.47
C SER A 73 -1.90 -4.22 54.23
N ASN A 74 -2.40 -4.28 55.46
CA ASN A 74 -2.27 -3.22 56.45
C ASN A 74 -0.79 -2.85 56.61
N SER A 75 -0.44 -1.58 56.38
CA SER A 75 0.74 -0.99 56.99
C SER A 75 0.42 0.42 57.45
N ASN A 76 0.61 0.61 58.76
CA ASN A 76 0.33 1.79 59.56
C ASN A 76 1.05 3.07 59.06
N THR A 77 0.30 4.16 59.21
CA THR A 77 0.68 5.54 59.54
C THR A 77 2.16 5.85 59.80
N VAL A 78 2.69 6.84 59.08
CA VAL A 78 3.56 7.89 59.64
C VAL A 78 3.15 9.23 59.01
N GLU A 79 2.86 10.21 59.86
CA GLU A 79 2.52 11.60 59.54
C GLU A 79 3.74 12.39 59.04
N GLY A 80 3.52 13.34 58.14
CA GLY A 80 4.50 14.35 57.72
C GLY A 80 3.86 15.39 56.80
N GLU A 81 3.92 16.66 57.23
CA GLU A 81 3.07 17.77 56.81
C GLU A 81 3.36 18.39 55.42
N LYS A 82 2.26 18.85 54.79
CA LYS A 82 2.03 20.05 53.97
C LYS A 82 3.14 20.58 53.02
N SER A 83 2.77 20.70 51.74
CA SER A 83 2.64 22.03 51.12
C SER A 83 1.65 22.01 49.96
N ALA A 84 0.83 23.05 49.89
CA ALA A 84 -0.23 23.26 48.92
C ALA A 84 0.22 24.24 47.82
N SER A 85 -0.06 23.93 46.57
CA SER A 85 -0.53 24.91 45.60
C SER A 85 -1.39 24.21 44.56
N GLY A 86 -2.65 24.64 44.49
CA GLY A 86 -3.61 24.18 43.51
C GLY A 86 -3.53 25.04 42.25
N THR A 87 -3.71 24.39 41.11
CA THR A 87 -4.34 25.01 39.94
C THR A 87 -5.32 24.00 39.37
N GLU A 88 -6.58 24.40 39.36
CA GLU A 88 -7.74 23.63 38.92
C GLU A 88 -7.66 23.36 37.42
N GLY A 89 -7.63 22.08 37.05
CA GLY A 89 -7.85 21.58 35.71
C GLY A 89 -9.03 20.61 35.72
N GLY A 90 -10.04 20.90 34.90
CA GLY A 90 -11.29 20.15 34.79
C GLY A 90 -11.05 18.64 34.68
N LYS A 91 -11.71 17.92 35.56
CA LYS A 91 -11.65 16.47 35.72
C LYS A 91 -12.53 15.81 34.65
N ASP A 92 -11.96 15.53 33.48
CA ASP A 92 -12.62 14.66 32.49
C ASP A 92 -12.54 13.21 32.99
N SER A 93 -13.67 12.72 33.50
CA SER A 93 -13.81 11.39 34.04
C SER A 93 -13.95 10.34 32.93
N THR A 94 -12.83 9.89 32.36
CA THR A 94 -12.74 8.58 31.68
C THR A 94 -11.42 7.92 32.06
N ASN A 95 -11.42 7.13 33.14
CA ASN A 95 -10.24 6.46 33.71
C ASN A 95 -9.76 5.25 32.87
N GLY A 96 -9.73 5.39 31.55
CA GLY A 96 -9.29 4.36 30.61
C GLY A 96 -8.49 4.98 29.46
N GLY A 97 -7.20 4.65 29.37
CA GLY A 97 -6.33 5.12 28.28
C GLY A 97 -6.81 4.65 26.90
N LYS A 98 -6.29 5.25 25.83
CA LYS A 98 -6.54 4.85 24.44
C LYS A 98 -5.39 4.03 23.88
N VAL A 99 -5.67 3.20 22.89
CA VAL A 99 -4.66 2.40 22.17
C VAL A 99 -4.91 2.42 20.67
N LEU A 100 -3.87 2.54 19.86
CA LEU A 100 -3.98 2.33 18.41
C LEU A 100 -4.38 0.87 18.16
N ALA A 101 -5.43 0.68 17.36
CA ALA A 101 -6.17 -0.58 17.25
C ALA A 101 -5.99 -1.26 15.89
N ALA A 102 -6.11 -0.48 14.81
CA ALA A 102 -6.02 -0.96 13.43
C ALA A 102 -5.47 0.16 12.55
N ALA A 103 -4.74 -0.21 11.50
CA ALA A 103 -4.19 0.76 10.56
C ALA A 103 -4.12 0.22 9.14
N ILE A 104 -4.17 1.14 8.17
CA ILE A 104 -3.96 0.89 6.74
C ILE A 104 -2.89 1.88 6.24
N SER A 105 -1.88 1.35 5.55
CA SER A 105 -1.00 2.12 4.68
C SER A 105 -1.28 1.71 3.24
N ALA A 106 -1.53 2.68 2.37
CA ALA A 106 -1.91 2.45 0.98
C ALA A 106 -1.42 3.56 0.05
N HIS A 107 -1.30 3.24 -1.22
CA HIS A 107 -1.01 4.17 -2.30
C HIS A 107 -2.19 4.22 -3.28
N VAL A 108 -2.46 5.39 -3.83
CA VAL A 108 -3.42 5.57 -4.92
C VAL A 108 -2.69 6.24 -6.06
N TYR A 109 -2.47 5.49 -7.13
CA TYR A 109 -1.83 5.98 -8.34
C TYR A 109 -2.89 6.36 -9.36
N THR A 110 -2.92 7.64 -9.74
CA THR A 110 -3.75 8.13 -10.83
C THR A 110 -2.92 8.20 -12.10
N LEU A 111 -3.40 7.56 -13.17
CA LEU A 111 -2.83 7.66 -14.51
C LEU A 111 -3.55 8.79 -15.27
N PRO A 112 -2.92 9.95 -15.49
CA PRO A 112 -3.58 11.14 -16.03
C PRO A 112 -4.14 10.94 -17.44
N ASN A 113 -3.49 10.12 -18.27
CA ASN A 113 -3.86 9.94 -19.68
C ASN A 113 -5.01 8.93 -19.88
N SER A 114 -5.20 7.98 -18.97
CA SER A 114 -6.26 6.97 -19.07
C SER A 114 -7.42 7.19 -18.10
N ALA A 115 -7.32 8.20 -17.22
CA ALA A 115 -8.24 8.43 -16.10
C ALA A 115 -8.48 7.16 -15.25
N ALA A 116 -7.48 6.27 -15.21
CA ALA A 116 -7.50 5.05 -14.42
C ALA A 116 -6.82 5.29 -13.07
N GLU A 117 -7.32 4.63 -12.04
CA GLU A 117 -6.75 4.65 -10.69
C GLU A 117 -6.32 3.24 -10.28
N LEU A 118 -5.14 3.12 -9.69
CA LEU A 118 -4.65 1.90 -9.04
C LEU A 118 -4.51 2.14 -7.54
N VAL A 119 -5.34 1.46 -6.76
CA VAL A 119 -5.29 1.44 -5.30
C VAL A 119 -4.44 0.25 -4.87
N TYR A 120 -3.27 0.52 -4.33
CA TYR A 120 -2.39 -0.50 -3.77
C TYR A 120 -2.48 -0.49 -2.24
N ILE A 121 -2.94 -1.59 -1.67
CA ILE A 121 -2.95 -1.78 -0.21
C ILE A 121 -1.59 -2.34 0.20
N SER A 122 -0.70 -1.48 0.69
CA SER A 122 0.66 -1.88 1.10
C SER A 122 0.63 -2.69 2.40
N LYS A 123 0.02 -2.15 3.46
CA LYS A 123 0.00 -2.76 4.79
C LYS A 123 -1.35 -2.59 5.46
N VAL A 124 -1.87 -3.66 6.07
CA VAL A 124 -3.01 -3.62 7.00
C VAL A 124 -2.65 -4.45 8.21
N ASP A 125 -2.87 -3.89 9.40
CA ASP A 125 -2.55 -4.57 10.64
C ASP A 125 -3.55 -4.22 11.75
N SER A 126 -3.50 -4.99 12.83
CA SER A 126 -4.19 -4.71 14.09
C SER A 126 -3.28 -4.96 15.29
N SER A 127 -3.47 -4.19 16.36
CA SER A 127 -2.65 -4.34 17.58
C SER A 127 -3.15 -5.42 18.53
N GLY A 128 -4.39 -5.92 18.34
CA GLY A 128 -5.01 -6.93 19.21
C GLY A 128 -5.76 -6.37 20.43
N TYR A 129 -5.71 -5.05 20.68
CA TYR A 129 -6.37 -4.45 21.84
C TYR A 129 -7.84 -4.07 21.62
N ALA A 130 -8.37 -4.18 20.40
CA ALA A 130 -9.73 -3.79 20.02
C ALA A 130 -10.75 -4.96 19.96
N SER A 131 -10.55 -6.01 20.77
CA SER A 131 -11.42 -7.19 20.77
C SER A 131 -12.89 -6.89 21.08
N ALA A 132 -13.18 -5.76 21.73
CA ALA A 132 -14.53 -5.29 22.05
C ALA A 132 -15.25 -4.51 20.92
N CYS A 133 -14.62 -4.38 19.74
CA CYS A 133 -15.10 -3.52 18.66
C CYS A 133 -15.62 -4.30 17.44
N GLY A 134 -15.86 -5.60 17.57
CA GLY A 134 -16.31 -6.46 16.47
C GLY A 134 -15.26 -6.62 15.35
N PRO A 135 -15.66 -6.82 14.09
CA PRO A 135 -14.75 -7.04 12.95
C PRO A 135 -14.11 -5.73 12.44
N LEU A 136 -13.54 -4.93 13.33
CA LEU A 136 -13.04 -3.57 13.09
C LEU A 136 -12.16 -3.48 11.83
N THR A 137 -11.09 -4.26 11.77
CA THR A 137 -10.11 -4.22 10.67
C THR A 137 -10.72 -4.59 9.31
N ARG A 138 -11.69 -5.53 9.28
CA ARG A 138 -12.35 -5.95 8.02
C ARG A 138 -13.29 -4.86 7.52
N VAL A 139 -14.05 -4.24 8.41
CA VAL A 139 -14.94 -3.11 8.05
C VAL A 139 -14.13 -1.92 7.59
N LEU A 140 -13.01 -1.61 8.26
CA LEU A 140 -12.08 -0.55 7.85
C LEU A 140 -11.52 -0.81 6.44
N ALA A 141 -10.93 -1.99 6.21
CA ALA A 141 -10.30 -2.33 4.93
C ALA A 141 -11.31 -2.38 3.77
N SER A 142 -12.46 -3.04 3.96
CA SER A 142 -13.48 -3.13 2.91
C SER A 142 -14.08 -1.77 2.55
N SER A 143 -14.28 -0.88 3.53
CA SER A 143 -14.83 0.45 3.30
C SER A 143 -13.81 1.41 2.68
N PHE A 144 -12.53 1.24 3.02
CA PHE A 144 -11.44 1.97 2.36
C PHE A 144 -11.37 1.60 0.88
N ILE A 145 -11.37 0.30 0.56
CA ILE A 145 -11.35 -0.18 -0.84
C ILE A 145 -12.61 0.30 -1.56
N SER A 146 -13.82 0.07 -1.00
CA SER A 146 -15.07 0.42 -1.67
C SER A 146 -15.17 1.92 -1.98
N TYR A 147 -14.66 2.79 -1.09
CA TYR A 147 -14.58 4.21 -1.37
C TYR A 147 -13.89 4.46 -2.71
N PHE A 148 -12.65 4.00 -2.92
CA PHE A 148 -11.95 4.27 -4.18
C PHE A 148 -12.62 3.61 -5.39
N LEU A 149 -13.17 2.41 -5.25
CA LEU A 149 -13.89 1.72 -6.33
C LEU A 149 -15.14 2.48 -6.82
N GLU A 150 -15.67 3.43 -6.05
CA GLU A 150 -16.79 4.27 -6.46
C GLU A 150 -16.37 5.44 -7.37
N ALA A 151 -15.07 5.67 -7.62
CA ALA A 151 -14.59 6.74 -8.50
C ALA A 151 -15.17 6.62 -9.93
N PRO A 152 -15.36 7.74 -10.67
CA PRO A 152 -16.07 7.74 -11.96
C PRO A 152 -15.44 6.86 -13.05
N GLY A 153 -14.11 6.77 -13.09
CA GLY A 153 -13.34 6.07 -14.12
C GLY A 153 -13.09 4.59 -13.82
N THR A 154 -12.12 4.02 -14.53
CA THR A 154 -11.63 2.66 -14.28
C THR A 154 -10.80 2.64 -13.01
N VAL A 155 -11.13 1.75 -12.08
CA VAL A 155 -10.39 1.62 -10.82
C VAL A 155 -10.00 0.17 -10.61
N ALA A 156 -8.72 -0.05 -10.35
CA ALA A 156 -8.21 -1.31 -9.86
C ALA A 156 -7.82 -1.16 -8.39
N ALA A 157 -8.16 -2.14 -7.55
CA ALA A 157 -7.55 -2.27 -6.22
C ALA A 157 -6.83 -3.62 -6.12
N THR A 158 -5.61 -3.61 -5.60
CA THR A 158 -4.74 -4.78 -5.60
C THR A 158 -3.92 -4.88 -4.30
N LEU A 159 -3.55 -6.12 -3.95
CA LEU A 159 -2.57 -6.39 -2.90
C LEU A 159 -1.91 -7.76 -3.04
N PHE A 160 -0.81 -7.94 -2.30
CA PHE A 160 -0.19 -9.23 -2.04
C PHE A 160 -0.40 -9.64 -0.57
N ALA A 161 -1.10 -10.75 -0.37
CA ALA A 161 -1.37 -11.32 0.94
C ALA A 161 -0.26 -12.30 1.32
N ARG A 162 0.49 -11.95 2.36
CA ARG A 162 1.45 -12.82 3.03
C ARG A 162 1.18 -12.76 4.53
N ALA A 163 1.30 -13.87 5.24
CA ALA A 163 1.15 -13.86 6.69
C ALA A 163 2.46 -13.40 7.37
N GLN A 164 2.33 -12.51 8.35
CA GLN A 164 3.41 -12.09 9.23
C GLN A 164 2.82 -11.75 10.60
N GLY A 165 3.61 -11.89 11.67
CA GLY A 165 3.16 -11.58 13.03
C GLY A 165 2.74 -10.12 13.20
N GLN A 166 3.41 -9.20 12.51
CA GLN A 166 3.15 -7.77 12.55
C GLN A 166 3.66 -7.05 11.30
N TYR A 167 2.97 -5.96 10.94
CA TYR A 167 3.32 -5.06 9.84
C TYR A 167 3.44 -3.60 10.30
N LEU A 168 2.47 -3.12 11.09
CA LEU A 168 2.35 -1.71 11.49
C LEU A 168 2.41 -1.50 13.00
N PHE A 169 2.21 -2.57 13.79
CA PHE A 169 2.20 -2.51 15.26
C PHE A 169 3.36 -3.34 15.84
N PRO A 170 4.54 -2.74 16.08
CA PRO A 170 5.69 -3.44 16.64
C PRO A 170 5.36 -4.14 17.97
N ASN A 171 5.86 -5.36 18.13
CA ASN A 171 5.70 -6.23 19.30
C ASN A 171 4.23 -6.59 19.64
N SER A 172 3.26 -6.25 18.80
CA SER A 172 1.83 -6.51 19.07
C SER A 172 1.47 -8.00 19.22
N VAL A 173 2.31 -8.92 18.74
CA VAL A 173 2.15 -10.36 18.96
C VAL A 173 2.32 -10.72 20.44
N GLU A 174 3.20 -10.02 21.15
CA GLU A 174 3.51 -10.26 22.56
C GLU A 174 2.41 -9.72 23.50
N GLY A 175 1.60 -8.77 23.03
CA GLY A 175 0.52 -8.13 23.78
C GLY A 175 -0.67 -9.04 24.15
N GLY A 176 -0.66 -10.31 23.74
CA GLY A 176 -1.60 -11.35 24.18
C GLY A 176 -3.03 -11.29 23.60
N GLY A 177 -3.44 -10.15 23.04
CA GLY A 177 -4.78 -9.97 22.43
C GLY A 177 -4.85 -10.22 20.92
N LYS A 178 -3.69 -10.27 20.24
CA LYS A 178 -3.62 -10.33 18.77
C LYS A 178 -3.79 -11.76 18.27
N ARG A 179 -4.77 -11.95 17.39
CA ARG A 179 -4.93 -13.21 16.64
C ARG A 179 -4.28 -13.09 15.27
N VAL A 180 -3.08 -13.64 15.13
CA VAL A 180 -2.36 -13.73 13.85
C VAL A 180 -2.99 -14.84 13.00
N LEU A 181 -3.37 -14.52 11.76
CA LEU A 181 -3.84 -15.51 10.79
C LEU A 181 -2.65 -16.11 10.07
N GLY A 182 -2.63 -17.44 9.91
CA GLY A 182 -1.76 -18.09 8.93
C GLY A 182 -2.17 -17.73 7.50
N GLY A 183 -1.32 -18.00 6.52
CA GLY A 183 -1.47 -17.58 5.13
C GLY A 183 -2.80 -17.96 4.51
N LEU A 184 -3.27 -19.19 4.73
CA LEU A 184 -4.58 -19.64 4.25
C LEU A 184 -5.73 -18.83 4.88
N GLY A 185 -5.66 -18.60 6.19
CA GLY A 185 -6.65 -17.81 6.92
C GLY A 185 -6.65 -16.35 6.48
N LEU A 186 -5.48 -15.78 6.20
CA LEU A 186 -5.31 -14.42 5.72
C LEU A 186 -5.84 -14.26 4.28
N CYS A 187 -5.54 -15.20 3.39
CA CYS A 187 -6.09 -15.22 2.03
C CYS A 187 -7.62 -15.32 2.06
N GLY A 188 -8.18 -16.19 2.91
CA GLY A 188 -9.63 -16.28 3.11
C GLY A 188 -10.24 -15.00 3.72
N TRP A 189 -9.49 -14.28 4.56
CA TRP A 189 -9.90 -13.00 5.12
C TRP A 189 -9.91 -11.89 4.06
N TRP A 190 -8.87 -11.79 3.23
CA TRP A 190 -8.81 -10.83 2.13
C TRP A 190 -9.88 -11.10 1.08
N LYS A 191 -10.11 -12.36 0.70
CA LYS A 191 -11.22 -12.74 -0.19
C LYS A 191 -12.54 -12.14 0.30
N ARG A 192 -12.84 -12.27 1.60
CA ARG A 192 -14.05 -11.66 2.19
C ARG A 192 -14.05 -10.13 2.21
N VAL A 193 -12.90 -9.49 2.43
CA VAL A 193 -12.78 -8.02 2.36
C VAL A 193 -13.13 -7.49 0.96
N PHE A 194 -12.62 -8.15 -0.08
CA PHE A 194 -12.92 -7.78 -1.47
C PHE A 194 -14.37 -8.09 -1.84
N GLU A 195 -14.95 -9.19 -1.36
CA GLU A 195 -16.40 -9.49 -1.51
C GLU A 195 -17.27 -8.38 -0.92
N ASP A 196 -16.95 -7.93 0.31
CA ASP A 196 -17.68 -6.84 0.98
C ASP A 196 -17.54 -5.52 0.21
N ALA A 197 -16.33 -5.21 -0.27
CA ALA A 197 -16.07 -3.99 -1.03
C ALA A 197 -16.82 -3.97 -2.37
N ALA A 198 -16.77 -5.07 -3.12
CA ALA A 198 -17.50 -5.21 -4.38
C ALA A 198 -19.02 -5.14 -4.18
N SER A 199 -19.53 -5.76 -3.11
CA SER A 199 -20.96 -5.75 -2.80
C SER A 199 -21.47 -4.32 -2.57
N LYS A 200 -20.74 -3.51 -1.78
CA LYS A 200 -21.06 -2.09 -1.56
C LYS A 200 -21.14 -1.29 -2.86
N VAL A 201 -20.17 -1.49 -3.77
CA VAL A 201 -20.12 -0.80 -5.07
C VAL A 201 -21.31 -1.18 -5.95
N VAL A 202 -21.73 -2.44 -5.93
CA VAL A 202 -22.92 -2.88 -6.68
C VAL A 202 -24.21 -2.37 -6.05
N GLU A 203 -24.33 -2.36 -4.73
CA GLU A 203 -25.51 -1.88 -4.01
C GLU A 203 -25.73 -0.38 -4.14
N ALA A 204 -24.64 0.41 -4.20
CA ALA A 204 -24.68 1.85 -4.45
C ALA A 204 -25.34 2.22 -5.80
N LYS A 205 -25.42 1.28 -6.75
CA LYS A 205 -26.12 1.46 -8.04
C LYS A 205 -27.63 1.60 -7.95
N LYS A 206 -28.26 1.35 -6.79
CA LYS A 206 -29.73 1.44 -6.64
C LYS A 206 -30.26 2.89 -6.59
N GLY A 207 -29.42 3.90 -6.79
CA GLY A 207 -29.83 5.31 -6.94
C GLY A 207 -30.19 5.69 -8.39
N PRO A 208 -31.10 6.66 -8.61
CA PRO A 208 -31.74 6.91 -9.91
C PRO A 208 -30.84 7.46 -11.06
N VAL A 209 -29.53 7.61 -10.87
CA VAL A 209 -28.63 8.34 -11.81
C VAL A 209 -27.31 7.61 -12.10
N VAL A 210 -27.04 6.43 -11.53
CA VAL A 210 -25.72 5.78 -11.66
C VAL A 210 -25.73 4.78 -12.82
N LYS A 211 -24.90 5.03 -13.85
CA LYS A 211 -24.67 4.09 -14.96
C LYS A 211 -24.20 2.72 -14.43
N PRO A 212 -24.55 1.60 -15.09
CA PRO A 212 -24.03 0.29 -14.73
C PRO A 212 -22.48 0.27 -14.77
N ARG A 213 -21.89 -0.64 -14.00
CA ARG A 213 -20.43 -0.82 -13.87
C ARG A 213 -20.11 -2.30 -13.83
N GLN A 214 -19.13 -2.75 -14.57
CA GLN A 214 -18.65 -4.12 -14.49
C GLN A 214 -17.67 -4.23 -13.32
N VAL A 215 -17.85 -5.24 -12.46
CA VAL A 215 -16.96 -5.53 -11.33
C VAL A 215 -16.37 -6.91 -11.54
N GLU A 216 -15.06 -6.99 -11.70
CA GLU A 216 -14.32 -8.24 -11.85
C GLU A 216 -13.48 -8.50 -10.60
N LEU A 217 -13.71 -9.64 -9.94
CA LEU A 217 -12.89 -10.10 -8.84
C LEU A 217 -11.93 -11.17 -9.34
N SER A 218 -10.64 -11.02 -9.05
CA SER A 218 -9.67 -12.05 -9.37
C SER A 218 -8.67 -12.31 -8.25
N TYR A 219 -8.25 -13.56 -8.15
CA TYR A 219 -7.21 -13.96 -7.23
C TYR A 219 -6.31 -15.03 -7.84
N LEU A 220 -5.08 -15.09 -7.34
CA LEU A 220 -4.12 -16.13 -7.68
C LEU A 220 -3.42 -16.56 -6.39
N LEU A 221 -3.37 -17.86 -6.12
CA LEU A 221 -2.51 -18.44 -5.09
C LEU A 221 -1.29 -19.03 -5.81
N PRO A 222 -0.11 -18.38 -5.75
CA PRO A 222 1.06 -18.87 -6.47
C PRO A 222 1.37 -20.32 -6.09
N SER A 223 1.82 -21.12 -7.07
CA SER A 223 2.09 -22.57 -6.92
C SER A 223 0.86 -23.47 -6.77
N TYR A 224 -0.36 -22.93 -6.81
CA TYR A 224 -1.59 -23.73 -6.78
C TYR A 224 -2.35 -23.62 -8.10
N SER A 225 -2.90 -24.73 -8.56
CA SER A 225 -3.84 -24.76 -9.68
C SER A 225 -5.18 -24.14 -9.30
N ALA A 226 -5.96 -23.76 -10.30
CA ALA A 226 -7.33 -23.25 -10.10
C ALA A 226 -8.24 -24.25 -9.38
N ALA A 227 -8.01 -25.56 -9.55
CA ALA A 227 -8.80 -26.60 -8.90
C ALA A 227 -8.47 -26.72 -7.41
N GLU A 228 -7.19 -26.70 -7.04
CA GLU A 228 -6.72 -26.75 -5.65
C GLU A 228 -7.16 -25.49 -4.89
N ALA A 229 -6.89 -24.31 -5.46
CA ALA A 229 -7.19 -23.03 -4.83
C ALA A 229 -8.70 -22.85 -4.53
N ARG A 230 -9.59 -23.46 -5.33
CA ARG A 230 -11.04 -23.38 -5.16
C ARG A 230 -11.52 -24.08 -3.89
N GLY A 231 -10.85 -25.16 -3.48
CA GLY A 231 -11.16 -25.90 -2.25
C GLY A 231 -10.45 -25.36 -1.01
N MET A 232 -9.39 -24.57 -1.19
CA MET A 232 -8.58 -24.02 -0.10
C MET A 232 -9.23 -22.81 0.58
N LEU A 233 -9.77 -21.88 -0.21
CA LEU A 233 -10.37 -20.66 0.34
C LEU A 233 -11.85 -20.87 0.67
N PRO A 234 -12.40 -20.12 1.64
CA PRO A 234 -13.83 -20.17 1.93
C PRO A 234 -14.66 -19.92 0.66
N ALA A 235 -15.72 -20.70 0.48
CA ALA A 235 -16.72 -20.47 -0.55
C ALA A 235 -17.16 -19.00 -0.52
N ALA A 236 -17.41 -18.43 -1.71
CA ALA A 236 -17.84 -17.04 -1.78
C ALA A 236 -19.10 -16.84 -0.96
N SER A 237 -19.16 -15.72 -0.24
CA SER A 237 -20.42 -15.23 0.32
C SER A 237 -21.43 -15.02 -0.82
N ALA A 238 -22.72 -14.87 -0.53
CA ALA A 238 -23.73 -14.61 -1.56
C ALA A 238 -23.42 -13.29 -2.31
N LEU A 239 -22.64 -13.39 -3.38
CA LEU A 239 -22.20 -12.26 -4.19
C LEU A 239 -23.39 -11.71 -4.98
N PRO A 240 -23.43 -10.40 -5.23
CA PRO A 240 -24.45 -9.81 -6.10
C PRO A 240 -24.46 -10.45 -7.50
N ALA A 241 -25.62 -10.45 -8.15
CA ALA A 241 -25.75 -10.95 -9.51
C ALA A 241 -24.76 -10.26 -10.45
N GLY A 242 -24.04 -11.04 -11.26
CA GLY A 242 -23.02 -10.56 -12.18
C GLY A 242 -21.60 -10.42 -11.61
N VAL A 243 -21.41 -10.59 -10.28
CA VAL A 243 -20.08 -10.60 -9.67
C VAL A 243 -19.66 -12.04 -9.36
N LYS A 244 -18.47 -12.42 -9.83
CA LYS A 244 -17.86 -13.73 -9.57
C LYS A 244 -16.36 -13.59 -9.36
N TRP A 245 -15.77 -14.57 -8.69
CA TRP A 245 -14.33 -14.74 -8.60
C TRP A 245 -13.82 -15.49 -9.82
N ASP A 246 -12.84 -14.92 -10.53
CA ASP A 246 -12.04 -15.61 -11.54
C ASP A 246 -10.64 -15.93 -10.98
N TYR A 247 -10.16 -17.15 -11.22
CA TYR A 247 -8.80 -17.54 -10.84
C TYR A 247 -7.82 -17.10 -11.93
N LYS A 248 -7.31 -15.87 -11.82
CA LYS A 248 -6.39 -15.25 -12.76
C LYS A 248 -5.46 -14.27 -12.03
N PRO A 249 -4.22 -14.07 -12.52
CA PRO A 249 -3.33 -13.06 -11.96
C PRO A 249 -3.93 -11.64 -12.04
N PRO A 250 -3.49 -10.71 -11.17
CA PRO A 250 -3.78 -9.30 -11.33
C PRO A 250 -3.19 -8.76 -12.65
N PHE A 251 -3.71 -7.63 -13.12
CA PHE A 251 -3.21 -6.92 -14.31
C PHE A 251 -3.29 -7.73 -15.61
N THR A 252 -4.31 -8.58 -15.75
CA THR A 252 -4.68 -9.16 -17.06
C THR A 252 -5.33 -8.13 -17.97
N HIS A 253 -5.91 -7.07 -17.41
CA HIS A 253 -6.40 -5.90 -18.14
C HIS A 253 -5.32 -4.84 -18.29
N ARG A 254 -5.18 -4.28 -19.49
CA ARG A 254 -4.14 -3.32 -19.82
C ARG A 254 -4.53 -1.92 -19.37
N ILE A 255 -3.73 -1.34 -18.49
CA ILE A 255 -3.88 0.06 -18.06
C ILE A 255 -3.09 1.00 -18.99
N LEU A 256 -2.00 0.48 -19.57
CA LEU A 256 -1.14 1.14 -20.56
C LEU A 256 -1.15 0.37 -21.88
N PRO A 257 -0.85 1.04 -23.01
CA PRO A 257 -0.62 0.32 -24.27
C PRO A 257 0.64 -0.56 -24.16
N GLY A 258 0.62 -1.68 -24.88
CA GLY A 258 1.70 -2.67 -24.87
C GLY A 258 1.32 -4.00 -24.21
N THR A 259 2.12 -5.02 -24.48
CA THR A 259 1.95 -6.39 -23.95
C THR A 259 3.13 -6.87 -23.13
N SER A 260 4.22 -6.12 -23.12
CA SER A 260 5.41 -6.44 -22.34
C SER A 260 5.10 -6.34 -20.84
N LEU A 261 5.78 -7.15 -20.03
CA LEU A 261 5.71 -7.07 -18.57
C LEU A 261 6.01 -5.64 -18.07
N ALA A 262 6.91 -4.94 -18.75
CA ALA A 262 7.31 -3.56 -18.46
C ALA A 262 6.15 -2.54 -18.52
N THR A 263 5.11 -2.84 -19.30
CA THR A 263 3.90 -2.00 -19.46
C THR A 263 2.68 -2.58 -18.74
N LEU A 264 2.73 -3.87 -18.39
CA LEU A 264 1.59 -4.61 -17.84
C LEU A 264 1.62 -4.66 -16.31
N ILE A 265 2.77 -4.97 -15.72
CA ILE A 265 2.91 -5.21 -14.28
C ILE A 265 3.52 -3.96 -13.63
N PRO A 266 2.79 -3.28 -12.72
CA PRO A 266 3.34 -2.12 -12.03
C PRO A 266 4.36 -2.53 -10.96
N SER A 267 5.40 -1.71 -10.83
CA SER A 267 6.36 -1.75 -9.72
C SER A 267 5.75 -1.06 -8.50
N LEU A 268 5.40 -1.86 -7.50
CA LEU A 268 4.78 -1.46 -6.23
C LEU A 268 5.77 -1.63 -5.06
N PRO A 269 5.71 -0.76 -4.03
CA PRO A 269 6.65 -0.82 -2.92
C PRO A 269 6.43 -2.07 -2.06
N ASP A 270 7.54 -2.68 -1.61
CA ASP A 270 7.57 -3.91 -0.81
C ASP A 270 6.84 -5.13 -1.45
N ASP A 271 6.66 -5.15 -2.77
CA ASP A 271 5.89 -6.18 -3.49
C ASP A 271 6.79 -7.22 -4.18
N PRO A 272 6.48 -8.53 -4.09
CA PRO A 272 7.30 -9.58 -4.72
C PRO A 272 7.31 -9.53 -6.25
N LYS A 273 6.28 -8.96 -6.89
CA LYS A 273 6.25 -8.81 -8.35
C LYS A 273 7.31 -7.81 -8.81
N THR A 274 7.44 -6.70 -8.08
CA THR A 274 8.45 -5.67 -8.35
C THR A 274 9.85 -6.25 -8.25
N ARG A 275 10.13 -6.95 -7.14
CA ARG A 275 11.42 -7.61 -6.93
C ARG A 275 11.71 -8.64 -8.03
N PHE A 276 10.71 -9.40 -8.46
CA PHE A 276 10.91 -10.37 -9.53
C PHE A 276 11.14 -9.70 -10.89
N LEU A 277 10.48 -8.58 -11.20
CA LEU A 277 10.78 -7.79 -12.40
C LEU A 277 12.22 -7.27 -12.40
N GLU A 278 12.69 -6.73 -11.27
CA GLU A 278 14.07 -6.25 -11.10
C GLU A 278 15.07 -7.38 -11.34
N GLU A 279 14.86 -8.56 -10.75
CA GLU A 279 15.73 -9.71 -10.97
C GLU A 279 15.75 -10.21 -12.42
N LEU A 280 14.61 -10.17 -13.13
CA LEU A 280 14.57 -10.51 -14.55
C LEU A 280 15.41 -9.55 -15.40
N VAL A 281 15.39 -8.26 -15.04
CA VAL A 281 16.21 -7.24 -15.69
C VAL A 281 17.68 -7.49 -15.38
N ASP A 282 18.04 -7.67 -14.10
CA ASP A 282 19.41 -7.92 -13.66
C ASP A 282 20.00 -9.19 -14.31
N ASP A 283 19.27 -10.30 -14.28
CA ASP A 283 19.67 -11.57 -14.90
C ASP A 283 19.93 -11.44 -16.41
N ALA A 284 19.14 -10.59 -17.10
CA ALA A 284 19.30 -10.36 -18.52
C ALA A 284 20.51 -9.46 -18.82
N LEU A 285 20.77 -8.47 -17.98
CA LEU A 285 21.92 -7.57 -18.09
C LEU A 285 23.25 -8.28 -17.75
N ASP A 286 23.23 -9.25 -16.84
CA ASP A 286 24.40 -10.03 -16.44
C ASP A 286 24.81 -11.10 -17.46
N LYS A 287 23.87 -11.57 -18.30
CA LYS A 287 24.13 -12.54 -19.38
C LYS A 287 24.78 -11.91 -20.62
N GLU A 288 25.05 -10.61 -20.61
CA GLU A 288 25.82 -9.95 -21.67
C GLU A 288 27.27 -10.48 -21.73
N PRO A 289 27.89 -10.60 -22.92
CA PRO A 289 29.20 -11.22 -23.08
C PRO A 289 30.26 -10.59 -22.17
N TYR A 290 31.11 -11.40 -21.54
CA TYR A 290 32.19 -10.96 -20.62
C TYR A 290 33.05 -9.81 -21.18
N ALA A 291 33.30 -9.81 -22.50
CA ALA A 291 34.05 -8.76 -23.21
C ALA A 291 33.39 -7.36 -23.14
N VAL A 292 32.06 -7.28 -23.04
CA VAL A 292 31.31 -6.02 -22.87
C VAL A 292 31.35 -5.57 -21.40
N ARG A 293 31.31 -6.51 -20.46
CA ARG A 293 31.40 -6.27 -19.01
C ARG A 293 32.78 -5.77 -18.56
N GLU A 294 33.86 -6.32 -19.13
CA GLU A 294 35.24 -5.88 -18.86
C GLU A 294 35.49 -4.44 -19.35
N ARG A 295 34.96 -4.09 -20.52
CA ARG A 295 34.97 -2.71 -21.02
C ARG A 295 34.22 -1.76 -20.08
N ARG A 296 33.04 -2.14 -19.57
CA ARG A 296 32.27 -1.35 -18.58
C ARG A 296 33.04 -1.12 -17.27
N ARG A 297 33.66 -2.16 -16.71
CA ARG A 297 34.48 -2.05 -15.49
C ARG A 297 35.71 -1.16 -15.70
N SER A 298 36.34 -1.24 -16.88
CA SER A 298 37.47 -0.38 -17.23
C SER A 298 37.08 1.09 -17.43
N SER A 299 35.85 1.38 -17.87
CA SER A 299 35.33 2.74 -18.05
C SER A 299 34.83 3.39 -16.76
N GLN A 300 34.40 2.62 -15.75
CA GLN A 300 34.00 3.14 -14.43
C GLN A 300 35.17 3.35 -13.46
N ALA A 301 36.32 2.69 -13.68
CA ALA A 301 37.50 2.79 -12.81
C ALA A 301 38.39 4.02 -13.07
N LYS A 302 38.12 4.83 -14.10
CA LYS A 302 38.85 6.10 -14.34
C LYS A 302 38.15 7.26 -13.63
N GLN A 303 38.46 7.46 -12.35
CA GLN A 303 38.37 8.80 -11.75
C GLN A 303 39.51 9.68 -12.31
N PRO A 304 39.31 11.00 -12.47
CA PRO A 304 40.38 11.90 -12.88
C PRO A 304 41.26 12.21 -11.68
N GLU A 305 42.40 11.52 -11.55
CA GLU A 305 43.49 12.04 -10.73
C GLU A 305 44.26 13.08 -11.57
N ASP A 306 44.25 14.32 -11.08
CA ASP A 306 45.09 15.42 -11.52
C ASP A 306 46.56 15.02 -11.35
N SER A 307 47.22 14.67 -12.46
CA SER A 307 48.68 14.66 -12.51
C SER A 307 49.13 15.22 -13.85
N LYS A 308 49.70 16.43 -13.77
CA LYS A 308 50.64 16.94 -14.76
C LYS A 308 51.84 16.01 -14.76
N ASP A 309 52.23 15.52 -15.93
CA ASP A 309 53.63 15.53 -16.35
C ASP A 309 53.74 15.32 -17.86
N GLU A 310 54.68 16.07 -18.44
CA GLU A 310 55.04 16.08 -19.84
C GLU A 310 55.86 14.84 -20.24
N ASN A 311 55.72 14.47 -21.52
CA ASN A 311 56.80 14.19 -22.50
C ASN A 311 56.87 12.76 -23.12
N GLY A 312 56.87 12.73 -24.47
CA GLY A 312 57.26 11.61 -25.37
C GLY A 312 56.29 10.43 -25.46
N GLU A 313 55.97 9.80 -26.60
CA GLU A 313 56.56 9.72 -27.93
C GLU A 313 55.53 9.07 -28.89
N LYS A 314 55.62 9.37 -30.20
CA LYS A 314 54.71 8.87 -31.25
C LYS A 314 54.88 7.36 -31.53
N SER A 315 53.76 6.66 -31.78
CA SER A 315 53.72 5.62 -32.81
C SER A 315 52.31 5.45 -33.39
N ASP A 316 52.28 5.30 -34.71
CA ASP A 316 51.09 5.32 -35.58
C ASP A 316 50.38 3.95 -35.71
N ALA A 317 49.09 4.06 -36.05
CA ALA A 317 48.27 3.17 -36.88
C ALA A 317 47.80 1.80 -36.33
N ASN A 318 46.52 1.72 -35.96
CA ASN A 318 45.53 0.97 -36.76
C ASN A 318 44.11 1.46 -36.46
N GLY A 319 43.41 1.99 -37.46
CA GLY A 319 42.09 2.59 -37.32
C GLY A 319 40.95 1.57 -37.36
N GLU A 320 40.15 1.52 -36.30
CA GLU A 320 38.76 1.08 -36.35
C GLU A 320 37.84 2.31 -36.24
N PRO A 321 36.70 2.36 -36.95
CA PRO A 321 35.76 3.47 -36.86
C PRO A 321 34.92 3.35 -35.57
N LYS A 322 35.51 3.69 -34.43
CA LYS A 322 34.80 3.82 -33.14
C LYS A 322 34.68 5.26 -32.63
N ASP A 323 35.33 6.20 -33.30
CA ASP A 323 35.63 7.51 -32.73
C ASP A 323 34.53 8.56 -32.83
N ASP A 324 33.57 8.44 -33.76
CA ASP A 324 32.60 9.53 -33.98
C ASP A 324 31.53 9.60 -32.89
N LYS A 325 31.04 8.46 -32.39
CA LYS A 325 30.06 8.43 -31.30
C LYS A 325 30.66 8.84 -29.95
N GLU A 326 31.91 8.49 -29.70
CA GLU A 326 32.60 8.82 -28.44
C GLU A 326 33.00 10.30 -28.39
N LYS A 327 33.42 10.88 -29.54
CA LYS A 327 33.67 12.32 -29.69
C LYS A 327 32.40 13.17 -29.59
N GLU A 328 31.26 12.69 -30.12
CA GLU A 328 29.95 13.35 -29.95
C GLU A 328 29.48 13.28 -28.49
N ARG A 329 29.61 12.12 -27.82
CA ARG A 329 29.27 11.99 -26.39
C ARG A 329 30.13 12.87 -25.47
N ALA A 330 31.36 13.14 -25.86
CA ALA A 330 32.26 14.04 -25.11
C ALA A 330 31.83 15.52 -25.17
N LYS A 331 30.99 15.91 -26.14
CA LYS A 331 30.43 17.27 -26.25
C LYS A 331 29.18 17.49 -25.39
N LEU A 332 28.57 16.41 -24.90
CA LEU A 332 27.36 16.47 -24.08
C LEU A 332 27.66 16.89 -22.65
N SER A 333 26.77 17.71 -22.08
CA SER A 333 26.81 18.05 -20.67
C SER A 333 26.72 16.79 -19.80
N ARG A 334 27.22 16.87 -18.57
CA ARG A 334 27.13 15.76 -17.61
C ARG A 334 25.69 15.25 -17.47
N LYS A 335 24.73 16.17 -17.40
CA LYS A 335 23.30 15.86 -17.29
C LYS A 335 22.77 15.11 -18.51
N GLU A 336 23.15 15.52 -19.72
CA GLU A 336 22.75 14.84 -20.96
C GLU A 336 23.32 13.42 -21.04
N ARG A 337 24.57 13.22 -20.61
CA ARG A 337 25.18 11.88 -20.54
C ARG A 337 24.51 10.97 -19.53
N GLU A 338 24.14 11.50 -18.36
CA GLU A 338 23.38 10.76 -17.34
C GLU A 338 22.01 10.35 -17.89
N THR A 339 21.27 11.28 -18.52
CA THR A 339 19.98 10.95 -19.13
C THR A 339 20.09 9.91 -20.25
N GLU A 340 21.06 10.02 -21.16
CA GLU A 340 21.25 9.01 -22.21
C GLU A 340 21.58 7.62 -21.64
N ALA A 341 22.36 7.56 -20.56
CA ALA A 341 22.70 6.30 -19.91
C ALA A 341 21.46 5.66 -19.27
N GLU A 342 20.63 6.44 -18.58
CA GLU A 342 19.35 5.99 -18.01
C GLU A 342 18.39 5.50 -19.10
N GLU A 343 18.31 6.19 -20.24
CA GLU A 343 17.47 5.75 -21.37
C GLU A 343 17.99 4.46 -22.03
N GLU A 344 19.30 4.30 -22.15
CA GLU A 344 19.91 3.08 -22.67
C GLU A 344 19.65 1.89 -21.74
N GLU A 345 19.77 2.09 -20.43
CA GLU A 345 19.46 1.09 -19.40
C GLU A 345 17.98 0.71 -19.44
N ARG A 346 17.08 1.70 -19.49
CA ARG A 346 15.64 1.48 -19.64
C ARG A 346 15.30 0.68 -20.88
N ARG A 347 15.93 0.99 -22.03
CA ARG A 347 15.72 0.25 -23.29
C ARG A 347 16.16 -1.21 -23.17
N LYS A 348 17.29 -1.47 -22.50
CA LYS A 348 17.76 -2.85 -22.26
C LYS A 348 16.82 -3.60 -21.32
N ALA A 349 16.38 -2.97 -20.23
CA ALA A 349 15.41 -3.53 -19.30
C ALA A 349 14.07 -3.85 -19.99
N TYR A 350 13.56 -2.94 -20.81
CA TYR A 350 12.37 -3.16 -21.62
C TYR A 350 12.53 -4.39 -22.53
N ALA A 351 13.65 -4.46 -23.27
CA ALA A 351 13.93 -5.57 -24.18
C ALA A 351 14.15 -6.92 -23.46
N ALA A 352 14.59 -6.89 -22.20
CA ALA A 352 14.66 -8.09 -21.37
C ALA A 352 13.26 -8.58 -20.97
N LEU A 353 12.42 -7.66 -20.48
CA LEU A 353 11.06 -7.96 -20.03
C LEU A 353 10.10 -8.32 -21.18
N GLU A 354 10.34 -7.81 -22.39
CA GLU A 354 9.58 -8.17 -23.59
C GLU A 354 9.78 -9.64 -24.02
N LYS A 355 10.92 -10.25 -23.65
CA LYS A 355 11.22 -11.65 -23.97
C LYS A 355 10.52 -12.65 -23.05
N VAL A 356 9.98 -12.21 -21.92
CA VAL A 356 9.37 -13.08 -20.90
C VAL A 356 7.84 -13.03 -21.07
N PRO A 357 7.20 -14.14 -21.48
CA PRO A 357 5.74 -14.21 -21.56
C PRO A 357 5.08 -13.98 -20.19
N THR A 358 3.88 -13.39 -20.19
CA THR A 358 3.13 -13.13 -18.96
C THR A 358 2.80 -14.41 -18.19
N ASP A 359 2.44 -15.49 -18.88
CA ASP A 359 2.14 -16.77 -18.24
C ASP A 359 3.39 -17.37 -17.58
N GLU A 360 4.55 -17.30 -18.26
CA GLU A 360 5.84 -17.75 -17.70
C GLU A 360 6.20 -16.94 -16.45
N PHE A 361 5.98 -15.62 -16.46
CA PHE A 361 6.21 -14.77 -15.29
C PHE A 361 5.38 -15.26 -14.09
N TRP A 362 4.09 -15.53 -14.28
CA TRP A 362 3.22 -15.97 -13.18
C TRP A 362 3.47 -17.40 -12.73
N GLU A 363 3.89 -18.29 -13.62
CA GLU A 363 4.38 -19.62 -13.25
C GLU A 363 5.64 -19.51 -12.39
N ARG A 364 6.61 -18.70 -12.83
CA ARG A 364 7.87 -18.46 -12.11
C ARG A 364 7.66 -17.76 -10.77
N MET A 365 6.60 -16.94 -10.65
CA MET A 365 6.21 -16.26 -9.41
C MET A 365 5.96 -17.25 -8.25
N GLY A 366 5.48 -18.46 -8.55
CA GLY A 366 5.26 -19.51 -7.54
C GLY A 366 6.53 -20.00 -6.83
N PHE A 367 7.67 -19.96 -7.51
CA PHE A 367 8.95 -20.46 -6.99
C PHE A 367 9.76 -19.41 -6.23
N ARG A 368 9.24 -18.18 -6.13
CA ARG A 368 9.92 -17.06 -5.47
C ARG A 368 9.87 -17.24 -3.96
N GLN A 369 10.90 -16.76 -3.25
CA GLN A 369 11.05 -16.99 -1.81
C GLN A 369 9.82 -16.54 -1.00
N GLU A 370 9.19 -15.44 -1.40
CA GLU A 370 8.01 -14.86 -0.76
C GLU A 370 6.74 -15.70 -0.97
N CYS A 371 6.71 -16.52 -2.01
CA CYS A 371 5.58 -17.37 -2.38
C CYS A 371 5.81 -18.86 -2.06
N ALA A 372 7.07 -19.26 -1.87
CA ALA A 372 7.48 -20.65 -1.63
C ALA A 372 7.86 -20.93 -0.16
N SER A 373 7.68 -19.99 0.76
CA SER A 373 8.13 -20.10 2.16
C SER A 373 7.30 -21.03 3.06
N GLY A 374 6.56 -22.00 2.49
CA GLY A 374 5.80 -23.01 3.24
C GLY A 374 4.45 -22.56 3.82
N ASP A 375 4.00 -21.34 3.53
CA ASP A 375 2.65 -20.86 3.86
C ASP A 375 1.97 -20.30 2.60
N VAL A 376 0.64 -20.27 2.58
CA VAL A 376 -0.14 -19.83 1.42
C VAL A 376 -0.08 -18.31 1.31
N THR A 377 0.38 -17.82 0.17
CA THR A 377 0.27 -16.40 -0.21
C THR A 377 -0.73 -16.22 -1.34
N GLY A 378 -1.17 -14.99 -1.58
CA GLY A 378 -2.15 -14.73 -2.62
C GLY A 378 -2.12 -13.31 -3.16
N PHE A 379 -2.30 -13.18 -4.47
CA PHE A 379 -2.58 -11.91 -5.11
C PHE A 379 -4.10 -11.73 -5.19
N PHE A 380 -4.60 -10.59 -4.73
CA PHE A 380 -6.02 -10.25 -4.79
C PHE A 380 -6.20 -8.97 -5.57
N HIS A 381 -7.21 -8.95 -6.43
CA HIS A 381 -7.48 -7.86 -7.35
C HIS A 381 -8.97 -7.68 -7.58
N VAL A 382 -9.40 -6.43 -7.67
CA VAL A 382 -10.71 -6.06 -8.16
C VAL A 382 -10.56 -4.97 -9.20
N LEU A 383 -11.25 -5.13 -10.32
CA LEU A 383 -11.32 -4.15 -11.39
C LEU A 383 -12.76 -3.69 -11.51
N VAL A 384 -12.97 -2.38 -11.47
CA VAL A 384 -14.24 -1.73 -11.77
C VAL A 384 -14.07 -0.93 -13.05
N VAL A 385 -14.83 -1.30 -14.08
CA VAL A 385 -14.85 -0.61 -15.37
C VAL A 385 -16.21 0.07 -15.53
N PRO A 386 -16.28 1.35 -15.95
CA PRO A 386 -17.53 1.97 -16.37
C PRO A 386 -18.13 1.16 -17.52
N ASP A 387 -19.42 0.83 -17.46
CA ASP A 387 -20.07 0.07 -18.54
C ASP A 387 -20.05 0.92 -19.82
N PRO A 388 -19.37 0.49 -20.89
CA PRO A 388 -19.41 1.20 -22.15
C PRO A 388 -20.82 1.06 -22.72
N GLU A 389 -21.39 2.15 -23.24
CA GLU A 389 -22.61 2.06 -24.05
C GLU A 389 -22.29 1.21 -25.29
N GLY A 390 -22.49 -0.11 -25.21
CA GLY A 390 -22.43 -1.06 -26.33
C GLY A 390 -21.13 -1.11 -27.15
N GLY A 391 -19.98 -0.75 -26.58
CA GLY A 391 -18.69 -0.75 -27.28
C GLY A 391 -17.66 -1.66 -26.60
N ASP A 392 -17.03 -2.55 -27.38
CA ASP A 392 -16.01 -3.48 -26.92
C ASP A 392 -14.90 -2.82 -26.10
N ALA A 393 -14.39 -3.52 -25.09
CA ALA A 393 -13.24 -3.13 -24.26
C ALA A 393 -11.95 -2.80 -25.06
N SER A 394 -11.94 -3.08 -26.37
CA SER A 394 -10.94 -2.65 -27.35
C SER A 394 -10.90 -1.12 -27.56
N SER A 395 -11.96 -0.37 -27.26
CA SER A 395 -12.03 1.07 -27.55
C SER A 395 -11.19 1.94 -26.61
N PHE A 396 -10.81 1.42 -25.44
CA PHE A 396 -10.01 2.14 -24.44
C PHE A 396 -8.54 2.26 -24.82
N VAL A 397 -7.98 1.19 -25.42
CA VAL A 397 -6.61 1.18 -25.94
C VAL A 397 -6.49 2.16 -27.10
N ALA A 398 -7.50 2.21 -27.99
CA ALA A 398 -7.52 3.14 -29.12
C ALA A 398 -7.56 4.62 -28.68
N ALA A 399 -8.27 4.95 -27.59
CA ALA A 399 -8.32 6.31 -27.05
C ALA A 399 -7.01 6.71 -26.35
N ALA A 400 -6.38 5.80 -25.60
CA ALA A 400 -5.08 6.01 -24.98
C ALA A 400 -3.95 6.08 -26.02
N GLU A 401 -3.98 5.24 -27.06
CA GLU A 401 -3.07 5.27 -28.21
C GLU A 401 -3.19 6.59 -28.98
N ALA A 402 -4.41 7.06 -29.27
CA ALA A 402 -4.63 8.33 -29.96
C ALA A 402 -4.10 9.54 -29.17
N GLN A 403 -4.19 9.51 -27.84
CA GLN A 403 -3.67 10.58 -26.98
C GLN A 403 -2.16 10.51 -26.75
N GLN A 404 -1.57 9.32 -26.73
CA GLN A 404 -0.11 9.14 -26.62
C GLN A 404 0.60 9.52 -27.93
N LEU A 405 0.06 9.14 -29.09
CA LEU A 405 0.54 9.60 -30.40
C LEU A 405 0.46 11.14 -30.53
N ALA A 406 -0.57 11.77 -29.95
CA ALA A 406 -0.67 13.22 -29.91
C ALA A 406 0.37 13.87 -28.98
N ALA A 407 0.74 13.22 -27.87
CA ALA A 407 1.75 13.71 -26.92
C ALA A 407 3.18 13.57 -27.47
N GLU A 408 3.49 12.52 -28.23
CA GLU A 408 4.79 12.29 -28.88
C GLU A 408 5.01 13.19 -30.11
N SER A 409 3.94 13.79 -30.67
CA SER A 409 4.02 14.66 -31.85
C SER A 409 4.34 16.14 -31.56
N LYS A 410 4.47 16.55 -30.29
CA LYS A 410 4.85 17.92 -29.91
C LYS A 410 6.35 18.01 -29.64
N PRO A 411 7.10 18.90 -30.33
CA PRO A 411 8.51 19.10 -30.03
C PRO A 411 8.69 19.72 -28.64
N ASP A 412 9.64 19.16 -27.89
CA ASP A 412 9.98 19.53 -26.50
C ASP A 412 10.61 20.92 -26.47
N SER A 413 9.81 21.96 -26.22
CA SER A 413 10.32 23.30 -25.96
C SER A 413 10.87 23.37 -24.53
N LYS A 414 12.19 23.58 -24.44
CA LYS A 414 13.02 23.80 -23.24
C LYS A 414 12.27 24.55 -22.11
N PRO A 415 12.36 24.11 -20.84
CA PRO A 415 11.76 24.86 -19.74
C PRO A 415 12.65 26.06 -19.43
N GLU A 416 12.13 27.27 -19.65
CA GLU A 416 12.72 28.49 -19.08
C GLU A 416 12.57 28.47 -17.56
N SER A 417 13.68 28.71 -16.89
CA SER A 417 13.76 28.98 -15.47
C SER A 417 13.21 30.38 -15.19
N SER A 418 12.04 30.47 -14.57
CA SER A 418 11.60 31.69 -13.90
C SER A 418 10.83 31.35 -12.63
N ASP A 419 11.51 31.61 -11.53
CA ASP A 419 11.07 32.20 -10.27
C ASP A 419 9.72 31.81 -9.61
N SER A 420 9.85 31.66 -8.30
CA SER A 420 8.84 31.46 -7.27
C SER A 420 7.52 32.21 -7.48
N SER A 421 6.46 31.49 -7.82
CA SER A 421 5.11 31.86 -7.39
C SER A 421 4.24 30.61 -7.20
N LYS A 422 3.75 30.48 -5.98
CA LYS A 422 2.87 29.41 -5.50
C LYS A 422 1.61 29.35 -6.39
N PRO A 423 1.29 28.24 -7.07
CA PRO A 423 0.03 28.16 -7.80
C PRO A 423 -1.12 28.20 -6.80
N PRO A 424 -2.21 28.92 -7.07
CA PRO A 424 -3.35 28.98 -6.16
C PRO A 424 -3.96 27.59 -6.00
N ALA A 425 -4.07 27.14 -4.75
CA ALA A 425 -4.71 25.89 -4.40
C ALA A 425 -6.17 25.93 -4.86
N SER A 426 -6.49 25.15 -5.90
CA SER A 426 -7.88 24.81 -6.17
C SER A 426 -8.43 24.07 -4.95
N GLY A 427 -9.66 24.39 -4.50
CA GLY A 427 -10.24 23.94 -3.23
C GLY A 427 -10.43 22.42 -3.03
N LYS A 428 -9.84 21.57 -3.87
CA LYS A 428 -9.84 20.10 -3.76
C LYS A 428 -8.70 19.55 -2.91
N ASP A 429 -7.60 20.28 -2.73
CA ASP A 429 -6.40 19.83 -2.00
C ASP A 429 -6.21 20.52 -0.64
N ALA A 430 -7.25 21.13 -0.07
CA ALA A 430 -7.15 21.97 1.13
C ALA A 430 -6.71 21.23 2.42
N HIS A 431 -6.70 19.89 2.42
CA HIS A 431 -6.40 19.05 3.59
C HIS A 431 -5.41 17.91 3.25
N THR A 432 -4.44 18.17 2.37
CA THR A 432 -3.35 17.24 2.05
C THR A 432 -2.05 17.63 2.75
N LEU A 433 -1.23 16.65 3.15
CA LEU A 433 0.04 16.86 3.83
C LEU A 433 1.24 16.65 2.90
N PRO A 434 2.42 17.26 3.14
CA PRO A 434 3.63 16.88 2.42
C PRO A 434 3.90 15.36 2.55
N PRO A 435 4.29 14.63 1.49
CA PRO A 435 4.56 13.19 1.56
C PRO A 435 5.53 12.80 2.69
N ALA A 436 6.64 13.52 2.81
CA ALA A 436 7.62 13.32 3.89
C ALA A 436 7.03 13.46 5.31
N LEU A 437 5.96 14.24 5.47
CA LEU A 437 5.28 14.37 6.76
C LEU A 437 4.42 13.13 7.08
N VAL A 438 3.72 12.57 6.09
CA VAL A 438 2.93 11.33 6.24
C VAL A 438 3.88 10.18 6.56
N GLU A 439 4.99 10.07 5.84
CA GLU A 439 6.05 9.07 6.09
C GLU A 439 6.66 9.22 7.50
N ARG A 440 6.91 10.46 7.95
CA ARG A 440 7.41 10.72 9.31
C ARG A 440 6.42 10.27 10.38
N ILE A 441 5.12 10.51 10.17
CA ILE A 441 4.06 10.10 11.11
C ILE A 441 3.94 8.57 11.14
N LEU A 442 4.00 7.91 9.97
CA LEU A 442 4.05 6.44 9.87
C LEU A 442 5.28 5.88 10.59
N THR A 443 6.46 6.44 10.36
CA THR A 443 7.71 6.03 11.02
C THR A 443 7.61 6.20 12.54
N SER A 444 7.01 7.30 13.01
CA SER A 444 6.76 7.49 14.44
C SER A 444 5.82 6.41 15.00
N MET A 445 4.84 5.93 14.23
CA MET A 445 3.96 4.83 14.64
C MET A 445 4.73 3.52 14.72
N LEU A 446 5.60 3.25 13.75
CA LEU A 446 6.48 2.07 13.72
C LEU A 446 7.54 2.06 14.82
N ASN A 447 7.71 3.17 15.54
CA ASN A 447 8.57 3.27 16.72
C ASN A 447 7.80 3.19 18.05
N THR A 448 6.48 2.90 18.00
CA THR A 448 5.67 2.65 19.22
C THR A 448 5.62 1.17 19.56
N ASP A 449 5.61 0.84 20.85
CA ASP A 449 5.65 -0.54 21.34
C ASP A 449 4.26 -1.02 21.78
N PHE A 450 3.81 -2.14 21.22
CA PHE A 450 2.53 -2.78 21.52
C PHE A 450 2.65 -4.10 22.29
N GLY A 451 3.85 -4.43 22.80
CA GLY A 451 4.13 -5.68 23.51
C GLY A 451 3.40 -5.84 24.84
N ASN A 452 2.95 -4.74 25.44
CA ASN A 452 2.01 -4.80 26.55
C ASN A 452 1.07 -3.59 26.57
N ARG A 453 0.00 -3.72 27.35
CA ARG A 453 -1.07 -2.72 27.44
C ARG A 453 -0.57 -1.33 27.87
N GLN A 454 0.38 -1.26 28.80
CA GLN A 454 0.86 0.02 29.33
C GLN A 454 1.69 0.77 28.28
N LEU A 455 2.64 0.08 27.63
CA LEU A 455 3.45 0.65 26.54
C LEU A 455 2.58 1.06 25.36
N ALA A 456 1.62 0.21 24.99
CA ALA A 456 0.69 0.50 23.91
C ALA A 456 -0.14 1.77 24.21
N SER A 457 -0.62 1.91 25.45
CA SER A 457 -1.41 3.06 25.86
C SER A 457 -0.59 4.36 25.93
N SER A 458 0.61 4.31 26.51
CA SER A 458 1.47 5.50 26.61
C SER A 458 1.98 5.94 25.25
N GLY A 459 2.43 4.98 24.42
CA GLY A 459 2.87 5.21 23.04
C GLY A 459 1.75 5.78 22.18
N THR A 460 0.52 5.30 22.34
CA THR A 460 -0.66 5.84 21.64
C THR A 460 -0.93 7.30 22.03
N SER A 461 -0.86 7.62 23.32
CA SER A 461 -1.08 8.99 23.79
C SER A 461 -0.06 9.95 23.19
N PHE A 462 1.23 9.57 23.25
CA PHE A 462 2.31 10.36 22.68
C PHE A 462 2.16 10.52 21.16
N TRP A 463 1.93 9.43 20.43
CA TRP A 463 1.79 9.45 18.98
C TRP A 463 0.60 10.30 18.55
N THR A 464 -0.54 10.22 19.24
CA THR A 464 -1.75 10.98 18.92
C THR A 464 -1.52 12.49 19.12
N GLN A 465 -0.89 12.87 20.23
CA GLN A 465 -0.57 14.27 20.52
C GLN A 465 0.43 14.84 19.51
N ALA A 466 1.51 14.11 19.23
CA ALA A 466 2.52 14.51 18.26
C ALA A 466 1.91 14.62 16.86
N THR A 467 1.12 13.64 16.42
CA THR A 467 0.45 13.65 15.13
C THR A 467 -0.49 14.85 15.00
N LYS A 468 -1.30 15.14 16.03
CA LYS A 468 -2.16 16.33 16.03
C LYS A 468 -1.33 17.61 15.85
N SER A 469 -0.28 17.80 16.66
CA SER A 469 0.58 18.98 16.56
C SER A 469 1.15 19.14 15.15
N LEU A 470 1.74 18.07 14.61
CA LEU A 470 2.36 18.08 13.28
C LEU A 470 1.37 18.40 12.16
N VAL A 471 0.14 17.89 12.25
CA VAL A 471 -0.91 18.14 11.26
C VAL A 471 -1.46 19.56 11.40
N VAL A 472 -1.70 20.04 12.63
CA VAL A 472 -2.14 21.42 12.89
C VAL A 472 -1.10 22.43 12.41
N ASP A 473 0.19 22.16 12.62
CA ASP A 473 1.27 23.02 12.13
C ASP A 473 1.32 23.08 10.60
N ALA A 474 0.96 21.99 9.92
CA ALA A 474 1.01 21.89 8.46
C ALA A 474 -0.23 22.47 7.76
N ILE A 475 -1.44 22.19 8.27
CA ILE A 475 -2.72 22.51 7.59
C ILE A 475 -3.77 23.18 8.50
N GLY A 476 -3.40 23.55 9.73
CA GLY A 476 -4.25 24.24 10.71
C GLY A 476 -5.27 23.33 11.40
N GLU A 477 -5.93 23.86 12.44
CA GLU A 477 -6.95 23.13 13.23
C GLU A 477 -8.11 22.63 12.37
N LYS A 478 -8.60 23.43 11.40
CA LYS A 478 -9.64 22.97 10.47
C LYS A 478 -9.19 21.80 9.60
N GLY A 479 -7.91 21.74 9.26
CA GLY A 479 -7.32 20.63 8.52
C GLY A 479 -7.23 19.37 9.36
N TRP A 480 -6.81 19.50 10.63
CA TRP A 480 -6.87 18.41 11.59
C TRP A 480 -8.30 17.89 11.78
N ASP A 481 -9.27 18.79 11.95
CA ASP A 481 -10.67 18.43 12.09
C ASP A 481 -11.15 17.64 10.86
N ALA A 482 -10.71 17.99 9.65
CA ALA A 482 -11.04 17.25 8.42
C ALA A 482 -10.39 15.85 8.34
N CYS A 483 -9.29 15.61 9.06
CA CYS A 483 -8.59 14.32 9.15
C CYS A 483 -9.10 13.44 10.29
N PHE A 484 -9.63 14.04 11.37
CA PHE A 484 -10.01 13.36 12.60
C PHE A 484 -11.53 13.16 12.72
N GLY A 485 -11.93 12.05 13.34
CA GLY A 485 -13.30 11.86 13.81
C GLY A 485 -13.39 10.89 14.98
N ALA A 486 -14.47 10.99 15.76
CA ALA A 486 -14.69 10.18 16.95
C ALA A 486 -16.07 9.51 16.90
N ILE A 487 -16.14 8.31 17.47
CA ILE A 487 -17.34 7.48 17.58
C ILE A 487 -17.52 7.13 19.06
N ALA A 488 -18.66 7.50 19.63
CA ALA A 488 -18.99 7.20 21.01
C ALA A 488 -19.18 5.68 21.25
N ALA A 489 -18.96 5.24 22.49
CA ALA A 489 -19.28 3.89 22.91
C ALA A 489 -20.80 3.63 22.84
N LYS A 490 -21.18 2.42 22.45
CA LYS A 490 -22.60 2.00 22.41
C LYS A 490 -22.98 1.26 23.68
N GLN A 491 -24.11 1.65 24.27
CA GLN A 491 -24.67 0.97 25.44
C GLN A 491 -25.37 -0.34 25.04
N GLY A 492 -25.36 -1.34 25.93
CA GLY A 492 -26.11 -2.59 25.75
C GLY A 492 -25.47 -3.64 24.84
N VAL A 493 -24.25 -3.44 24.37
CA VAL A 493 -23.51 -4.47 23.61
C VAL A 493 -23.07 -5.57 24.57
N GLN A 494 -23.86 -6.65 24.68
CA GLN A 494 -23.43 -7.84 25.41
C GLN A 494 -22.27 -8.50 24.66
N ARG A 495 -21.23 -8.85 25.41
CA ARG A 495 -20.08 -9.62 24.93
C ARG A 495 -20.62 -10.98 24.50
N GLU A 496 -20.66 -11.29 23.21
CA GLU A 496 -20.81 -12.69 22.78
C GLU A 496 -19.58 -13.45 23.31
N GLN A 497 -19.73 -14.07 24.48
CA GLN A 497 -18.81 -15.10 24.92
C GLN A 497 -18.94 -16.23 23.90
N LYS A 498 -18.05 -16.27 22.90
CA LYS A 498 -17.96 -17.42 22.01
C LYS A 498 -17.70 -18.66 22.87
N ARG A 499 -18.71 -19.52 22.88
CA ARG A 499 -18.75 -20.90 23.37
C ARG A 499 -17.35 -21.52 23.24
N LYS A 500 -16.76 -21.96 24.35
CA LYS A 500 -15.56 -22.81 24.33
C LYS A 500 -15.83 -23.95 23.35
N GLU A 501 -15.05 -24.06 22.28
CA GLU A 501 -15.04 -25.27 21.47
C GLU A 501 -14.73 -26.43 22.42
N GLU A 502 -15.63 -27.40 22.47
CA GLU A 502 -15.36 -28.69 23.10
C GLU A 502 -14.22 -29.33 22.32
N THR A 503 -13.05 -29.40 22.95
CA THR A 503 -11.92 -30.16 22.46
C THR A 503 -12.29 -31.65 22.51
N VAL A 504 -12.82 -32.18 21.41
CA VAL A 504 -12.86 -33.63 21.18
C VAL A 504 -11.45 -34.04 20.77
N THR A 505 -10.60 -34.31 21.76
CA THR A 505 -9.34 -35.00 21.55
C THR A 505 -9.62 -36.45 21.16
N MET A 506 -9.55 -36.74 19.85
CA MET A 506 -9.43 -38.11 19.37
C MET A 506 -8.12 -38.71 19.93
N LEU A 507 -8.30 -39.70 20.81
CA LEU A 507 -7.25 -40.47 21.47
C LEU A 507 -6.37 -41.17 20.41
N GLN A 508 -5.14 -40.71 20.18
CA GLN A 508 -4.18 -41.53 19.43
C GLN A 508 -3.73 -42.72 20.28
N PRO A 509 -3.67 -43.95 19.74
CA PRO A 509 -3.25 -45.12 20.49
C PRO A 509 -1.76 -45.02 20.85
N ARG A 510 -1.48 -45.10 22.15
CA ARG A 510 -0.11 -45.17 22.69
C ARG A 510 0.64 -46.36 22.08
N LYS A 511 1.78 -46.10 21.45
CA LYS A 511 2.78 -47.13 21.10
C LYS A 511 3.24 -47.82 22.39
N LYS A 512 2.97 -49.12 22.52
CA LYS A 512 3.58 -49.96 23.56
C LYS A 512 5.09 -50.07 23.27
N LYS A 513 5.92 -49.62 24.20
CA LYS A 513 7.34 -49.98 24.24
C LYS A 513 7.43 -51.49 24.49
N LYS A 514 8.24 -52.19 23.68
CA LYS A 514 8.85 -53.47 24.07
C LYS A 514 10.21 -53.17 24.68
#